data_AF-A0AAD5X264-F1
#
_entry.id   AF-A0AAD5X264-F1
#
_cell.length_a   1.000
_cell.length_b   1.000
_cell.length_c   1.000
_cell.angle_alpha   90.00
_cell.angle_beta   90.00
_cell.angle_gamma   90.00
#
_symmetry.space_group_name_H-M   'P 1'
#
loop_
_entity.id
_entity.type
_entity.pdbx_description
1 polymer ?
#
loop_
_entity_poly.entity_id
_entity_poly.type
_entity_poly.pdbx_seq_one_letter_code
_entity_poly.pdbx_strand_id
1 'polypeptide(L)'
;MTASTPALPIPLSGNPGYILSAPILAGTLVTNTTTTPPLTAISYIPNPSYGLTLPQDLYLPSASRFECPQSTSPLSNQIPLTFGEDTLTGCTVWFTLDDLNSQCDAIRTRVYEVLVKGVKDLTHVGRFGDASWERAEEWVQIVWGGGGKSVGTTLGQPSPQNTCTNILTQLSITILTTPVGSLDSPNPTIVAVLITPNLGSFTYPCTSPSRCTGSTAGSTAHPFRVTANVEFVEIKEPAEMKVPAPPRLIPPVPDDVFYPFQLGSGRSERAVGWWGWRMLGVGIVVATIFL
;
A
#
# COMPACT_ATOMS: atom_id res chain seq x y z
N MET A 1 -21.93 30.41 -24.30
CA MET A 1 -22.07 29.03 -23.78
C MET A 1 -20.92 28.22 -24.37
N THR A 2 -19.79 28.14 -23.67
CA THR A 2 -18.63 27.36 -24.11
C THR A 2 -18.86 25.92 -23.68
N ALA A 3 -19.05 25.03 -24.65
CA ALA A 3 -19.13 23.61 -24.43
C ALA A 3 -17.81 23.13 -23.81
N SER A 4 -17.90 22.52 -22.62
CA SER A 4 -16.80 21.76 -22.04
C SER A 4 -16.48 20.61 -22.99
N THR A 5 -15.26 20.59 -23.54
CA THR A 5 -14.73 19.46 -24.28
C THR A 5 -14.93 18.19 -23.43
N PRO A 6 -15.53 17.11 -23.96
CA PRO A 6 -15.65 15.87 -23.20
C PRO A 6 -14.24 15.38 -22.86
N ALA A 7 -13.98 15.19 -21.56
CA ALA A 7 -12.73 14.61 -21.10
C ALA A 7 -12.54 13.25 -21.79
N LEU A 8 -11.37 13.03 -22.39
CA LEU A 8 -11.03 11.74 -22.97
C LEU A 8 -11.17 10.65 -21.90
N PRO A 9 -11.71 9.46 -22.24
CA PRO A 9 -11.81 8.37 -21.29
C PRO A 9 -10.40 8.00 -20.79
N ILE A 10 -10.28 7.96 -19.48
CA ILE A 10 -9.06 7.59 -18.78
C ILE A 10 -8.74 6.13 -19.11
N PRO A 11 -7.54 5.79 -19.64
CA PRO A 11 -7.16 4.40 -19.84
C PRO A 11 -7.02 3.71 -18.48
N LEU A 12 -7.83 2.69 -18.25
CA LEU A 12 -7.75 1.85 -17.06
C LEU A 12 -6.58 0.88 -17.17
N SER A 13 -6.06 0.45 -16.02
CA SER A 13 -5.03 -0.59 -15.94
C SER A 13 -5.62 -2.00 -15.91
N GLY A 14 -6.96 -2.12 -16.00
CA GLY A 14 -7.74 -3.34 -16.20
C GLY A 14 -9.19 -3.19 -15.72
N ASN A 15 -10.01 -4.26 -15.71
CA ASN A 15 -11.44 -4.22 -15.32
C ASN A 15 -12.06 -5.64 -15.08
N PRO A 16 -12.44 -6.01 -13.84
CA PRO A 16 -11.75 -5.66 -12.60
C PRO A 16 -10.49 -6.51 -12.45
N GLY A 17 -9.41 -5.94 -11.95
CA GLY A 17 -8.09 -6.57 -11.88
C GLY A 17 -7.08 -5.94 -12.83
N TYR A 18 -5.79 -6.19 -12.61
CA TYR A 18 -4.72 -5.59 -13.42
C TYR A 18 -4.44 -6.38 -14.72
N ILE A 19 -4.16 -5.65 -15.79
CA ILE A 19 -3.60 -6.21 -17.03
C ILE A 19 -2.08 -6.27 -16.84
N LEU A 20 -1.47 -7.39 -17.26
CA LEU A 20 -0.01 -7.53 -17.26
C LEU A 20 0.63 -6.40 -18.07
N SER A 21 1.76 -5.89 -17.56
CA SER A 21 2.51 -4.77 -18.14
C SER A 21 1.76 -3.43 -18.15
N ALA A 22 0.54 -3.34 -17.57
CA ALA A 22 -0.14 -2.06 -17.38
C ALA A 22 0.45 -1.30 -16.17
N PRO A 23 0.50 0.03 -16.20
CA PRO A 23 1.02 0.83 -15.09
C PRO A 23 0.26 0.59 -13.79
N ILE A 24 0.96 0.61 -12.66
CA ILE A 24 0.32 0.55 -11.35
C ILE A 24 -0.29 1.89 -10.99
N LEU A 25 -1.59 1.88 -10.67
CA LEU A 25 -2.30 3.06 -10.19
C LEU A 25 -1.77 3.46 -8.81
N ALA A 26 -1.43 4.72 -8.61
CA ALA A 26 -0.99 5.21 -7.31
C ALA A 26 -1.48 6.63 -7.05
N GLY A 27 -1.66 6.97 -5.78
CA GLY A 27 -2.18 8.27 -5.38
C GLY A 27 -1.99 8.60 -3.90
N THR A 28 -2.53 9.77 -3.54
CA THR A 28 -2.46 10.33 -2.20
C THR A 28 -3.85 10.38 -1.59
N LEU A 29 -4.02 9.82 -0.40
CA LEU A 29 -5.28 9.91 0.35
C LEU A 29 -5.49 11.34 0.82
N VAL A 30 -6.63 11.90 0.48
CA VAL A 30 -7.07 13.24 0.87
C VAL A 30 -8.34 13.10 1.69
N THR A 31 -8.34 13.72 2.86
CA THR A 31 -9.50 13.73 3.76
C THR A 31 -10.08 15.13 3.83
N ASN A 32 -11.35 15.27 3.46
CA ASN A 32 -12.09 16.49 3.70
C ASN A 32 -12.71 16.44 5.10
N THR A 33 -12.13 17.19 6.03
CA THR A 33 -12.58 17.28 7.42
C THR A 33 -13.72 18.28 7.63
N THR A 34 -14.17 18.98 6.58
CA THR A 34 -15.25 19.97 6.68
C THR A 34 -16.65 19.35 6.58
N THR A 35 -16.74 18.08 6.15
CA THR A 35 -17.98 17.30 6.11
C THR A 35 -18.09 16.39 7.33
N THR A 36 -19.32 16.13 7.77
CA THR A 36 -19.63 15.18 8.84
C THR A 36 -20.59 14.10 8.31
N PRO A 37 -20.15 12.84 8.15
CA PRO A 37 -18.81 12.31 8.42
C PRO A 37 -17.73 12.84 7.46
N PRO A 38 -16.44 12.79 7.86
CA PRO A 38 -15.34 13.19 6.99
C PRO A 38 -15.30 12.30 5.74
N LEU A 39 -15.18 12.93 4.58
CA LEU A 39 -15.09 12.22 3.30
C LEU A 39 -13.62 12.01 2.92
N THR A 40 -13.29 10.79 2.54
CA THR A 40 -11.94 10.40 2.09
C THR A 40 -11.97 10.04 0.61
N ALA A 41 -11.02 10.54 -0.15
CA ALA A 41 -10.85 10.22 -1.56
C ALA A 41 -9.36 10.13 -1.91
N ILE A 42 -9.04 9.51 -3.03
CA ILE A 42 -7.67 9.46 -3.55
C ILE A 42 -7.48 10.55 -4.58
N SER A 43 -6.52 11.44 -4.32
CA SER A 43 -5.98 12.32 -5.35
C SER A 43 -4.98 11.52 -6.17
N TYR A 44 -5.29 11.28 -7.44
CA TYR A 44 -4.38 10.66 -8.39
C TYR A 44 -4.50 11.34 -9.75
N ILE A 45 -3.46 11.23 -10.57
CA ILE A 45 -3.52 11.69 -11.94
C ILE A 45 -3.69 10.45 -12.83
N PRO A 46 -4.82 10.34 -13.55
CA PRO A 46 -5.16 9.18 -14.35
C PRO A 46 -4.38 9.15 -15.68
N ASN A 47 -3.08 8.97 -15.58
CA ASN A 47 -2.19 8.90 -16.73
C ASN A 47 -1.14 7.80 -16.45
N PRO A 48 -0.85 6.93 -17.43
CA PRO A 48 0.18 5.90 -17.35
C PRO A 48 1.53 6.38 -16.79
N SER A 49 1.87 7.65 -17.02
CA SER A 49 3.11 8.27 -16.56
C SER A 49 3.06 8.81 -15.13
N TYR A 50 1.91 8.72 -14.44
CA TYR A 50 1.62 9.36 -13.15
C TYR A 50 1.34 8.38 -12.01
N GLY A 51 1.50 7.07 -12.28
CA GLY A 51 1.42 6.03 -11.27
C GLY A 51 2.69 5.95 -10.41
N LEU A 52 2.92 4.76 -9.87
CA LEU A 52 4.17 4.45 -9.20
C LEU A 52 5.30 4.46 -10.24
N THR A 53 6.35 5.26 -10.04
CA THR A 53 7.43 5.44 -11.02
C THR A 53 8.80 5.15 -10.42
N LEU A 54 9.74 4.75 -11.27
CA LEU A 54 11.09 4.34 -10.90
C LEU A 54 12.16 5.25 -11.53
N PRO A 55 13.30 5.44 -10.86
CA PRO A 55 14.41 6.23 -11.38
C PRO A 55 15.05 5.58 -12.62
N GLN A 56 15.50 6.41 -13.56
CA GLN A 56 16.20 5.99 -14.77
C GLN A 56 17.35 6.95 -15.11
N ASP A 57 18.43 6.39 -15.65
CA ASP A 57 19.49 7.14 -16.32
C ASP A 57 19.00 7.84 -17.59
N LEU A 58 19.31 9.14 -17.72
CA LEU A 58 19.12 9.87 -18.97
C LEU A 58 20.48 10.23 -19.57
N TYR A 59 20.61 10.12 -20.90
CA TYR A 59 21.79 10.61 -21.59
C TYR A 59 21.77 12.14 -21.65
N LEU A 60 22.78 12.82 -21.11
CA LEU A 60 22.95 14.26 -21.26
C LEU A 60 24.00 14.59 -22.32
N PRO A 61 23.59 15.17 -23.46
CA PRO A 61 24.51 15.55 -24.52
C PRO A 61 25.56 16.57 -24.06
N SER A 62 25.19 17.50 -23.17
CA SER A 62 26.08 18.53 -22.64
C SER A 62 27.27 17.97 -21.85
N ALA A 63 27.08 16.81 -21.24
CA ALA A 63 28.07 16.15 -20.40
C ALA A 63 28.63 14.86 -21.03
N SER A 64 28.09 14.43 -22.17
CA SER A 64 28.43 13.17 -22.87
C SER A 64 28.43 11.95 -21.94
N ARG A 65 27.46 11.88 -21.01
CA ARG A 65 27.34 10.80 -20.02
C ARG A 65 25.88 10.54 -19.66
N PHE A 66 25.63 9.37 -19.08
CA PHE A 66 24.36 9.06 -18.43
C PHE A 66 24.35 9.60 -17.01
N GLU A 67 23.30 10.30 -16.64
CA GLU A 67 23.16 10.79 -15.28
C GLU A 67 21.71 10.91 -14.83
N CYS A 68 21.54 11.03 -13.53
CA CYS A 68 20.25 11.28 -12.94
C CYS A 68 19.69 12.64 -13.35
N PRO A 69 18.48 12.67 -13.93
CA PRO A 69 17.85 13.91 -14.33
C PRO A 69 17.57 14.75 -13.09
N GLN A 70 18.14 15.96 -13.03
CA GLN A 70 17.93 16.91 -11.92
C GLN A 70 16.59 17.67 -12.03
N SER A 71 15.67 17.23 -12.88
CA SER A 71 14.38 17.89 -13.04
C SER A 71 13.54 17.72 -11.78
N THR A 72 12.98 18.82 -11.30
CA THR A 72 12.03 18.86 -10.19
C THR A 72 10.64 18.32 -10.56
N SER A 73 10.36 18.09 -11.85
CA SER A 73 9.07 17.56 -12.27
C SER A 73 9.02 16.04 -12.06
N PRO A 74 8.04 15.50 -11.30
CA PRO A 74 7.88 14.05 -11.07
C PRO A 74 7.67 13.24 -12.36
N LEU A 75 7.41 13.91 -13.48
CA LEU A 75 6.87 13.32 -14.72
C LEU A 75 7.87 13.24 -15.86
N SER A 76 9.00 13.95 -15.72
CA SER A 76 10.08 13.88 -16.68
C SER A 76 11.11 12.87 -16.18
N ASN A 77 11.40 11.89 -17.05
CA ASN A 77 12.55 10.99 -16.92
C ASN A 77 12.46 9.96 -15.77
N GLN A 78 11.26 9.41 -15.54
CA GLN A 78 11.04 8.21 -14.73
C GLN A 78 10.30 7.17 -15.56
N ILE A 79 10.52 5.90 -15.25
CA ILE A 79 9.83 4.78 -15.92
C ILE A 79 8.59 4.43 -15.08
N PRO A 80 7.39 4.31 -15.67
CA PRO A 80 6.23 3.81 -14.95
C PRO A 80 6.45 2.37 -14.54
N LEU A 81 6.14 2.04 -13.28
CA LEU A 81 6.16 0.66 -12.82
C LEU A 81 4.93 -0.07 -13.35
N THR A 82 5.18 -1.15 -14.07
CA THR A 82 4.18 -2.01 -14.69
C THR A 82 3.83 -3.19 -13.80
N PHE A 83 2.60 -3.67 -13.91
CA PHE A 83 2.09 -4.79 -13.11
C PHE A 83 2.60 -6.13 -13.63
N GLY A 84 3.11 -6.98 -12.72
CA GLY A 84 3.51 -8.36 -13.01
C GLY A 84 4.91 -8.52 -13.58
N GLU A 85 5.73 -7.46 -13.57
CA GLU A 85 7.10 -7.48 -14.08
C GLU A 85 8.09 -7.06 -13.00
N ASP A 86 8.88 -8.03 -12.52
CA ASP A 86 10.02 -7.75 -11.65
C ASP A 86 11.00 -6.84 -12.39
N THR A 87 11.35 -5.73 -11.73
CA THR A 87 12.04 -4.64 -12.40
C THR A 87 13.18 -4.15 -11.54
N LEU A 88 14.39 -4.14 -12.12
CA LEU A 88 15.56 -3.50 -11.53
C LEU A 88 15.95 -2.30 -12.38
N THR A 89 15.71 -1.10 -11.87
CA THR A 89 16.17 0.13 -12.50
C THR A 89 17.22 0.80 -11.64
N GLY A 90 17.86 1.82 -12.21
CA GLY A 90 18.86 2.58 -11.50
C GLY A 90 19.23 3.83 -12.24
N CYS A 91 20.03 4.62 -11.53
CA CYS A 91 20.37 5.95 -11.93
C CYS A 91 21.78 6.29 -11.44
N THR A 92 22.53 7.04 -12.21
CA THR A 92 23.95 7.32 -12.00
C THR A 92 24.13 8.77 -11.59
N VAL A 93 24.72 8.98 -10.42
CA VAL A 93 25.13 10.29 -9.92
C VAL A 93 26.64 10.41 -10.00
N TRP A 94 27.14 11.62 -10.22
CA TRP A 94 28.57 11.87 -10.42
C TRP A 94 29.08 12.79 -9.34
N PHE A 95 30.09 12.35 -8.61
CA PHE A 95 30.69 13.12 -7.51
C PHE A 95 32.21 13.08 -7.56
N THR A 96 32.82 14.20 -7.21
CA THR A 96 34.25 14.36 -7.04
C THR A 96 34.67 13.88 -5.64
N LEU A 97 35.98 13.75 -5.43
CA LEU A 97 36.50 13.42 -4.09
C LEU A 97 36.19 14.54 -3.07
N ASP A 98 36.22 15.79 -3.54
CA ASP A 98 35.93 16.96 -2.70
C ASP A 98 34.47 16.96 -2.25
N ASP A 99 33.54 16.58 -3.13
CA ASP A 99 32.12 16.41 -2.78
C ASP A 99 31.94 15.38 -1.67
N LEU A 100 32.63 14.22 -1.75
CA LEU A 100 32.53 13.16 -0.74
C LEU A 100 33.10 13.60 0.62
N ASN A 101 34.14 14.43 0.63
CA ASN A 101 34.81 14.87 1.85
C ASN A 101 34.13 16.07 2.52
N SER A 102 33.54 16.98 1.73
CA SER A 102 33.02 18.26 2.24
C SER A 102 31.50 18.43 2.09
N GLN A 103 30.86 17.69 1.18
CA GLN A 103 29.44 17.87 0.80
C GLN A 103 28.59 16.61 0.98
N CYS A 104 29.00 15.69 1.86
CA CYS A 104 28.30 14.42 2.06
C CYS A 104 26.81 14.58 2.43
N ASP A 105 26.44 15.65 3.16
CA ASP A 105 25.04 15.97 3.45
C ASP A 105 24.25 16.35 2.18
N ALA A 106 24.84 17.14 1.27
CA ALA A 106 24.22 17.48 0.00
C ALA A 106 24.08 16.25 -0.91
N ILE A 107 25.07 15.34 -0.87
CA ILE A 107 25.00 14.04 -1.56
C ILE A 107 23.80 13.23 -1.06
N ARG A 108 23.63 13.11 0.27
CA ARG A 108 22.50 12.39 0.88
C ARG A 108 21.16 12.95 0.41
N THR A 109 20.97 14.27 0.49
CA THR A 109 19.74 14.92 0.03
C THR A 109 19.49 14.69 -1.46
N ARG A 110 20.51 14.91 -2.30
CA ARG A 110 20.38 14.74 -3.76
C ARG A 110 20.02 13.31 -4.14
N VAL A 111 20.69 12.33 -3.56
CA VAL A 111 20.44 10.91 -3.83
C VAL A 111 19.06 10.50 -3.35
N TYR A 112 18.67 10.93 -2.14
CA TYR A 112 17.34 10.70 -1.60
C TYR A 112 16.26 11.22 -2.55
N GLU A 113 16.36 12.48 -2.96
CA GLU A 113 15.38 13.12 -3.85
C GLU A 113 15.24 12.38 -5.18
N VAL A 114 16.33 11.90 -5.76
CA VAL A 114 16.29 11.13 -7.01
C VAL A 114 15.61 9.78 -6.84
N LEU A 115 15.94 9.02 -5.80
CA LEU A 115 15.40 7.68 -5.60
C LEU A 115 13.94 7.68 -5.15
N VAL A 116 13.55 8.60 -4.26
CA VAL A 116 12.18 8.61 -3.72
C VAL A 116 11.21 9.44 -4.55
N LYS A 117 11.66 10.14 -5.59
CA LYS A 117 10.86 11.06 -6.40
C LYS A 117 9.49 10.50 -6.81
N GLY A 118 9.49 9.28 -7.34
CA GLY A 118 8.29 8.59 -7.83
C GLY A 118 7.38 8.02 -6.74
N VAL A 119 7.79 8.05 -5.47
CA VAL A 119 7.09 7.39 -4.35
C VAL A 119 6.84 8.28 -3.13
N LYS A 120 7.54 9.41 -3.01
CA LYS A 120 7.61 10.25 -1.80
C LYS A 120 6.23 10.70 -1.33
N ASP A 121 5.45 11.25 -2.25
CA ASP A 121 4.15 11.87 -1.97
C ASP A 121 2.98 10.87 -2.08
N LEU A 122 3.27 9.65 -2.54
CA LEU A 122 2.30 8.58 -2.64
C LEU A 122 2.02 7.97 -1.27
N THR A 123 0.77 7.55 -1.09
CA THR A 123 0.31 6.90 0.14
C THR A 123 -0.42 5.61 -0.14
N HIS A 124 -1.01 5.47 -1.33
CA HIS A 124 -1.82 4.33 -1.69
C HIS A 124 -1.57 3.91 -3.15
N VAL A 125 -1.83 2.64 -3.41
CA VAL A 125 -1.81 1.99 -4.73
C VAL A 125 -3.19 1.38 -5.00
N GLY A 126 -3.68 1.42 -6.23
CA GLY A 126 -4.97 0.81 -6.56
C GLY A 126 -4.94 -0.70 -6.32
N ARG A 127 -5.93 -1.25 -5.61
CA ARG A 127 -6.09 -2.70 -5.42
C ARG A 127 -6.35 -3.40 -6.75
N PHE A 128 -7.17 -2.77 -7.59
CA PHE A 128 -7.59 -3.22 -8.91
C PHE A 128 -7.16 -2.23 -10.00
N GLY A 129 -7.12 -2.70 -11.26
CA GLY A 129 -6.78 -1.87 -12.42
C GLY A 129 -7.80 -0.77 -12.78
N ASP A 130 -8.98 -0.79 -12.15
CA ASP A 130 -10.11 0.13 -12.29
C ASP A 130 -10.50 0.82 -10.97
N ALA A 131 -9.60 0.86 -9.98
CA ALA A 131 -9.88 1.45 -8.66
C ALA A 131 -10.44 2.89 -8.78
N SER A 132 -11.62 3.11 -8.20
CA SER A 132 -12.26 4.42 -8.18
C SER A 132 -11.61 5.31 -7.13
N TRP A 133 -11.36 6.57 -7.47
CA TRP A 133 -10.80 7.55 -6.55
C TRP A 133 -11.75 7.94 -5.41
N GLU A 134 -13.06 7.77 -5.60
CA GLU A 134 -14.08 8.06 -4.59
C GLU A 134 -14.15 6.97 -3.50
N ARG A 135 -13.63 5.78 -3.79
CA ARG A 135 -13.72 4.59 -2.93
C ARG A 135 -12.35 4.25 -2.38
N ALA A 136 -12.01 4.82 -1.23
CA ALA A 136 -10.71 4.59 -0.60
C ALA A 136 -10.44 3.10 -0.28
N GLU A 137 -11.48 2.29 -0.09
CA GLU A 137 -11.41 0.85 0.12
C GLU A 137 -10.88 0.04 -1.08
N GLU A 138 -10.89 0.63 -2.28
CA GLU A 138 -10.31 0.06 -3.49
C GLU A 138 -8.83 0.37 -3.63
N TRP A 139 -8.23 1.01 -2.63
CA TRP A 139 -6.83 1.37 -2.59
C TRP A 139 -6.14 0.75 -1.38
N VAL A 140 -4.90 0.31 -1.61
CA VAL A 140 -4.05 -0.34 -0.62
C VAL A 140 -3.00 0.66 -0.16
N GLN A 141 -2.84 0.79 1.16
CA GLN A 141 -1.84 1.66 1.74
C GLN A 141 -0.41 1.16 1.42
N ILE A 142 0.47 2.09 1.05
CA ILE A 142 1.90 1.86 0.92
C ILE A 142 2.52 1.90 2.32
N VAL A 143 3.12 0.79 2.73
CA VAL A 143 3.83 0.66 4.01
C VAL A 143 5.32 0.92 3.80
N TRP A 144 5.93 1.65 4.73
CA TRP A 144 7.37 1.92 4.71
C TRP A 144 8.08 1.12 5.81
N GLY A 145 9.03 0.28 5.41
CA GLY A 145 9.90 -0.48 6.30
C GLY A 145 11.14 0.30 6.74
N GLY A 146 11.95 -0.30 7.62
CA GLY A 146 13.36 0.08 7.82
C GLY A 146 13.64 1.51 8.28
N GLY A 147 12.72 2.18 9.00
CA GLY A 147 12.90 3.56 9.49
C GLY A 147 12.07 4.61 8.76
N GLY A 148 11.27 4.22 7.77
CA GLY A 148 10.24 5.06 7.17
C GLY A 148 10.70 5.91 5.98
N LYS A 149 9.87 6.89 5.60
CA LYS A 149 10.09 7.74 4.42
C LYS A 149 11.38 8.56 4.50
N SER A 150 11.86 8.94 5.68
CA SER A 150 12.97 9.88 5.87
C SER A 150 14.35 9.22 5.97
N VAL A 151 14.48 7.93 5.65
CA VAL A 151 15.75 7.21 5.75
C VAL A 151 16.75 7.76 4.72
N GLY A 152 17.96 8.08 5.18
CA GLY A 152 19.01 8.65 4.34
C GLY A 152 18.96 10.18 4.21
N THR A 153 18.09 10.87 4.96
CA THR A 153 18.06 12.34 5.00
C THR A 153 18.74 12.94 6.24
N THR A 154 19.31 12.10 7.11
CA THR A 154 19.98 12.55 8.34
C THR A 154 21.24 13.34 8.00
N LEU A 155 21.24 14.61 8.39
CA LEU A 155 22.36 15.54 8.19
C LEU A 155 23.36 15.48 9.35
N GLY A 156 24.59 15.96 9.12
CA GLY A 156 25.63 16.05 10.14
C GLY A 156 26.22 14.70 10.56
N GLN A 157 25.95 13.63 9.82
CA GLN A 157 26.51 12.31 10.11
C GLN A 157 27.98 12.25 9.69
N PRO A 158 28.89 11.87 10.60
CA PRO A 158 30.32 11.79 10.30
C PRO A 158 30.57 10.72 9.24
N SER A 159 31.50 11.02 8.35
CA SER A 159 31.87 10.18 7.22
C SER A 159 33.39 10.03 7.19
N PRO A 160 33.94 8.83 7.00
CA PRO A 160 35.37 8.64 6.83
C PRO A 160 35.91 9.42 5.62
N GLN A 161 37.20 9.72 5.62
CA GLN A 161 37.82 10.36 4.46
C GLN A 161 37.59 9.52 3.19
N ASN A 162 37.29 10.20 2.07
CA ASN A 162 37.00 9.64 0.75
C ASN A 162 35.73 8.77 0.69
N THR A 163 34.94 8.71 1.76
CA THR A 163 33.73 7.88 1.83
C THR A 163 32.58 8.64 2.44
N CYS A 164 31.46 8.76 1.71
CA CYS A 164 30.21 9.29 2.27
C CYS A 164 29.29 8.13 2.68
N THR A 165 28.96 8.05 3.97
CA THR A 165 28.14 6.96 4.55
C THR A 165 26.67 7.38 4.75
N ASN A 166 25.80 6.41 5.07
CA ASN A 166 24.37 6.64 5.32
C ASN A 166 23.63 7.26 4.13
N ILE A 167 23.99 6.83 2.92
CA ILE A 167 23.34 7.25 1.68
C ILE A 167 22.26 6.23 1.33
N LEU A 168 21.07 6.68 0.93
CA LEU A 168 20.06 5.80 0.36
C LEU A 168 20.56 5.26 -0.99
N THR A 169 21.09 4.05 -1.04
CA THR A 169 21.70 3.50 -2.26
C THR A 169 20.74 2.63 -3.05
N GLN A 170 19.77 2.04 -2.35
CA GLN A 170 18.78 1.16 -2.94
C GLN A 170 17.40 1.37 -2.33
N LEU A 171 16.37 1.33 -3.17
CA LEU A 171 14.96 1.30 -2.78
C LEU A 171 14.38 -0.06 -3.17
N SER A 172 13.97 -0.87 -2.20
CA SER A 172 13.34 -2.17 -2.46
C SER A 172 11.82 -2.06 -2.31
N ILE A 173 11.08 -2.35 -3.38
CA ILE A 173 9.63 -2.31 -3.44
C ILE A 173 9.13 -3.74 -3.61
N THR A 174 8.41 -4.24 -2.61
CA THR A 174 7.78 -5.56 -2.66
C THR A 174 6.27 -5.39 -2.81
N ILE A 175 5.72 -5.97 -3.86
CA ILE A 175 4.29 -5.89 -4.17
C ILE A 175 3.70 -7.28 -3.98
N LEU A 176 2.81 -7.40 -3.01
CA LEU A 176 2.10 -8.64 -2.76
C LEU A 176 0.84 -8.69 -3.62
N THR A 177 0.70 -9.75 -4.40
CA THR A 177 -0.43 -9.95 -5.30
C THR A 177 -1.16 -11.24 -4.98
N THR A 178 -2.43 -11.30 -5.32
CA THR A 178 -3.22 -12.53 -5.22
C THR A 178 -4.31 -12.54 -6.31
N PRO A 179 -4.63 -13.71 -6.89
CA PRO A 179 -5.80 -13.88 -7.74
C PRO A 179 -7.09 -13.86 -6.92
N VAL A 180 -8.07 -13.04 -7.28
CA VAL A 180 -9.41 -13.03 -6.67
C VAL A 180 -10.52 -13.23 -7.70
N GLY A 181 -11.64 -13.82 -7.31
CA GLY A 181 -12.81 -13.99 -8.18
C GLY A 181 -13.07 -15.44 -8.53
N SER A 182 -13.53 -15.70 -9.75
CA SER A 182 -13.85 -17.05 -10.20
C SER A 182 -12.58 -17.90 -10.34
N LEU A 183 -12.67 -19.19 -10.00
CA LEU A 183 -11.56 -20.13 -10.20
C LEU A 183 -11.16 -20.23 -11.68
N ASP A 184 -12.12 -20.10 -12.58
CA ASP A 184 -11.91 -20.23 -14.03
C ASP A 184 -11.35 -18.95 -14.68
N SER A 185 -11.48 -17.80 -14.01
CA SER A 185 -11.01 -16.50 -14.51
C SER A 185 -10.71 -15.58 -13.32
N PRO A 186 -9.59 -15.82 -12.62
CA PRO A 186 -9.20 -14.99 -11.50
C PRO A 186 -8.70 -13.63 -11.99
N ASN A 187 -9.08 -12.60 -11.24
CA ASN A 187 -8.64 -11.23 -11.46
C ASN A 187 -7.41 -10.97 -10.58
N PRO A 188 -6.26 -10.59 -11.16
CA PRO A 188 -5.07 -10.30 -10.38
C PRO A 188 -5.24 -8.98 -9.62
N THR A 189 -4.90 -9.01 -8.33
CA THR A 189 -5.09 -7.89 -7.40
C THR A 189 -3.86 -7.65 -6.56
N ILE A 190 -3.64 -6.38 -6.20
CA ILE A 190 -2.60 -5.98 -5.24
C ILE A 190 -3.19 -6.02 -3.84
N VAL A 191 -2.53 -6.70 -2.90
CA VAL A 191 -2.98 -6.86 -1.51
C VAL A 191 -2.21 -5.93 -0.58
N ALA A 192 -0.90 -5.79 -0.80
CA ALA A 192 -0.02 -4.96 0.02
C ALA A 192 1.16 -4.45 -0.82
N VAL A 193 1.68 -3.29 -0.44
CA VAL A 193 2.92 -2.72 -1.00
C VAL A 193 3.82 -2.32 0.14
N LEU A 194 5.04 -2.87 0.16
CA LEU A 194 6.07 -2.57 1.14
C LEU A 194 7.26 -1.91 0.43
N ILE A 195 7.63 -0.72 0.89
CA ILE A 195 8.84 -0.01 0.44
C ILE A 195 9.87 -0.03 1.55
N THR A 196 11.04 -0.61 1.28
CA THR A 196 12.16 -0.71 2.22
C THR A 196 13.36 0.07 1.68
N PRO A 197 13.72 1.21 2.31
CA PRO A 197 14.92 1.95 1.98
C PRO A 197 16.17 1.24 2.52
N ASN A 198 17.21 1.12 1.70
CA ASN A 198 18.49 0.51 2.07
C ASN A 198 19.63 1.52 2.01
N LEU A 199 20.33 1.67 3.14
CA LEU A 199 21.47 2.55 3.27
C LEU A 199 22.76 1.85 2.84
N GLY A 200 23.65 2.63 2.23
CA GLY A 200 24.99 2.22 1.87
C GLY A 200 25.97 3.38 1.98
N SER A 201 27.13 3.21 1.35
CA SER A 201 28.18 4.22 1.30
C SER A 201 28.73 4.37 -0.10
N PHE A 202 29.14 5.59 -0.45
CA PHE A 202 29.90 5.89 -1.65
C PHE A 202 31.35 6.10 -1.26
N THR A 203 32.24 5.30 -1.82
CA THR A 203 33.68 5.42 -1.63
C THR A 203 34.34 5.76 -2.95
N TYR A 204 35.12 6.85 -2.97
CA TYR A 204 35.83 7.25 -4.17
C TYR A 204 36.95 6.22 -4.48
N PRO A 205 37.03 5.68 -5.71
CA PRO A 205 38.03 4.68 -6.02
C PRO A 205 39.41 5.30 -6.20
N CYS A 206 40.27 5.10 -5.20
CA CYS A 206 41.67 5.50 -5.22
C CYS A 206 42.54 4.47 -5.96
N THR A 207 42.30 4.26 -7.25
CA THR A 207 43.05 3.29 -8.06
C THR A 207 44.54 3.62 -8.21
N SER A 208 44.92 4.89 -8.03
CA SER A 208 46.31 5.33 -7.89
C SER A 208 46.44 6.39 -6.79
N PRO A 209 47.60 6.49 -6.10
CA PRO A 209 47.81 7.50 -5.06
C PRO A 209 47.58 8.94 -5.55
N SER A 210 47.93 9.23 -6.80
CA SER A 210 47.75 10.54 -7.44
C SER A 210 46.28 10.98 -7.60
N ARG A 211 45.32 10.05 -7.55
CA ARG A 211 43.88 10.39 -7.62
C ARG A 211 43.30 10.79 -6.26
N CYS A 212 43.96 10.43 -5.16
CA CYS A 212 43.46 10.70 -3.81
C CYS A 212 44.42 11.52 -2.95
N THR A 213 45.64 11.77 -3.43
CA THR A 213 46.65 12.58 -2.75
C THR A 213 47.37 13.47 -3.78
N GLY A 214 47.58 14.76 -3.44
CA GLY A 214 48.21 15.76 -4.31
C GLY A 214 47.28 16.91 -4.73
N SER A 215 47.81 17.92 -5.42
CA SER A 215 47.09 19.14 -5.81
C SER A 215 46.02 18.94 -6.90
N THR A 216 46.07 17.82 -7.61
CA THR A 216 45.08 17.39 -8.63
C THR A 216 44.22 16.23 -8.15
N ALA A 217 44.33 15.85 -6.87
CA ALA A 217 43.57 14.74 -6.31
C ALA A 217 42.07 15.02 -6.42
N GLY A 218 41.34 14.08 -7.00
CA GLY A 218 39.90 14.04 -6.86
C GLY A 218 39.09 15.07 -7.62
N SER A 219 39.69 15.85 -8.53
CA SER A 219 38.96 16.85 -9.34
C SER A 219 38.07 16.22 -10.42
N THR A 220 38.25 14.93 -10.70
CA THR A 220 37.42 14.19 -11.66
C THR A 220 36.22 13.56 -10.97
N ALA A 221 35.02 13.82 -11.50
CA ALA A 221 33.81 13.18 -11.00
C ALA A 221 33.80 11.67 -11.35
N HIS A 222 33.42 10.84 -10.39
CA HIS A 222 33.27 9.40 -10.52
C HIS A 222 31.78 9.01 -10.50
N PRO A 223 31.34 8.01 -11.29
CA PRO A 223 29.96 7.56 -11.27
C PRO A 223 29.67 6.70 -10.04
N PHE A 224 28.53 6.95 -9.41
CA PHE A 224 27.95 6.14 -8.35
C PHE A 224 26.54 5.75 -8.77
N ARG A 225 26.23 4.46 -8.71
CA ARG A 225 24.92 3.94 -9.11
C ARG A 225 24.02 3.79 -7.90
N VAL A 226 22.79 4.27 -8.03
CA VAL A 226 21.69 4.03 -7.10
C VAL A 226 20.63 3.21 -7.82
N THR A 227 19.92 2.36 -7.09
CA THR A 227 19.02 1.36 -7.69
C THR A 227 17.65 1.34 -7.04
N ALA A 228 16.64 0.98 -7.83
CA ALA A 228 15.33 0.62 -7.33
C ALA A 228 15.03 -0.81 -7.79
N ASN A 229 14.73 -1.68 -6.84
CA ASN A 229 14.41 -3.08 -7.08
C ASN A 229 12.91 -3.29 -6.80
N VAL A 230 12.20 -3.88 -7.75
CA VAL A 230 10.79 -4.23 -7.60
C VAL A 230 10.61 -5.73 -7.75
N GLU A 231 9.90 -6.31 -6.80
CA GLU A 231 9.59 -7.74 -6.75
C GLU A 231 8.08 -7.93 -6.55
N PHE A 232 7.47 -8.72 -7.43
CA PHE A 232 6.09 -9.19 -7.31
C PHE A 232 6.06 -10.56 -6.65
N VAL A 233 5.42 -10.62 -5.48
CA VAL A 233 5.26 -11.88 -4.73
C VAL A 233 3.79 -12.27 -4.74
N GLU A 234 3.49 -13.41 -5.35
CA GLU A 234 2.15 -13.99 -5.34
C GLU A 234 1.90 -14.73 -4.03
N ILE A 235 0.87 -14.33 -3.30
CA ILE A 235 0.38 -15.05 -2.13
C ILE A 235 -0.54 -16.17 -2.60
N LYS A 236 -0.09 -17.41 -2.42
CA LYS A 236 -0.85 -18.62 -2.73
C LYS A 236 -1.60 -19.08 -1.48
N GLU A 237 -2.79 -18.53 -1.27
CA GLU A 237 -3.74 -19.09 -0.31
C GLU A 237 -4.62 -20.15 -0.99
N PRO A 238 -5.01 -21.22 -0.28
CA PRO A 238 -5.94 -22.19 -0.83
C PRO A 238 -7.28 -21.49 -1.12
N ALA A 239 -7.84 -21.75 -2.30
CA ALA A 239 -9.11 -21.15 -2.70
C ALA A 239 -10.22 -21.56 -1.70
N GLU A 240 -10.73 -20.59 -0.95
CA GLU A 240 -11.87 -20.80 -0.06
C GLU A 240 -13.17 -20.58 -0.84
N MET A 241 -13.99 -21.63 -0.98
CA MET A 241 -15.31 -21.50 -1.58
C MET A 241 -16.25 -20.74 -0.65
N LYS A 242 -16.44 -19.46 -0.91
CA LYS A 242 -17.46 -18.66 -0.24
C LYS A 242 -18.80 -18.81 -0.94
N VAL A 243 -19.66 -19.67 -0.40
CA VAL A 243 -21.05 -19.78 -0.84
C VAL A 243 -21.84 -18.61 -0.24
N PRO A 244 -22.38 -17.67 -1.04
CA PRO A 244 -23.21 -16.60 -0.50
C PRO A 244 -24.44 -17.19 0.18
N ALA A 245 -24.90 -16.56 1.26
CA ALA A 245 -26.16 -16.96 1.87
C ALA A 245 -27.27 -16.91 0.80
N PRO A 246 -28.13 -17.92 0.71
CA PRO A 246 -29.22 -17.92 -0.26
C PRO A 246 -30.04 -16.64 -0.08
N PRO A 247 -30.47 -15.99 -1.18
CA PRO A 247 -31.26 -14.78 -1.09
C PRO A 247 -32.51 -15.07 -0.28
N ARG A 248 -32.73 -14.27 0.77
CA ARG A 248 -33.96 -14.37 1.55
C ARG A 248 -35.11 -13.87 0.68
N LEU A 249 -35.92 -14.79 0.18
CA LEU A 249 -37.14 -14.47 -0.59
C LEU A 249 -38.18 -13.75 0.26
N ILE A 250 -38.11 -13.93 1.59
CA ILE A 250 -39.03 -13.35 2.55
C ILE A 250 -38.20 -12.50 3.52
N PRO A 251 -38.49 -11.19 3.68
CA PRO A 251 -37.85 -10.36 4.70
C PRO A 251 -38.05 -10.99 6.08
N PRO A 252 -37.11 -10.81 7.03
CA PRO A 252 -37.26 -11.32 8.39
C PRO A 252 -38.58 -10.81 8.96
N VAL A 253 -39.48 -11.75 9.25
CA VAL A 253 -40.76 -11.45 9.86
C VAL A 253 -40.48 -11.05 11.31
N PRO A 254 -41.07 -9.95 11.83
CA PRO A 254 -40.96 -9.61 13.24
C PRO A 254 -41.35 -10.80 14.12
N ASP A 255 -40.66 -10.97 15.25
CA ASP A 255 -40.89 -12.09 16.19
C ASP A 255 -42.35 -12.15 16.70
N ASP A 256 -43.11 -11.06 16.53
CA ASP A 256 -44.45 -10.85 17.05
C ASP A 256 -45.59 -11.04 16.03
N VAL A 257 -45.33 -11.48 14.79
CA VAL A 257 -46.40 -11.60 13.77
C VAL A 257 -47.53 -12.56 14.14
N PHE A 258 -47.29 -13.45 15.09
CA PHE A 258 -48.28 -14.41 15.58
C PHE A 258 -48.74 -14.14 17.02
N TYR A 259 -48.42 -12.97 17.58
CA TYR A 259 -48.79 -12.63 18.95
C TYR A 259 -49.86 -11.52 19.01
N PRO A 260 -50.92 -11.65 19.84
CA PRO A 260 -51.38 -12.85 20.51
C PRO A 260 -52.49 -13.52 19.69
N PHE A 261 -52.27 -14.74 19.18
CA PHE A 261 -53.41 -15.63 18.99
C PHE A 261 -54.03 -15.89 20.37
N GLN A 262 -55.09 -15.15 20.68
CA GLN A 262 -56.03 -15.57 21.70
C GLN A 262 -56.70 -16.84 21.18
N LEU A 263 -56.07 -17.99 21.42
CA LEU A 263 -56.80 -19.26 21.48
C LEU A 263 -57.86 -19.04 22.56
N GLY A 264 -59.09 -18.76 22.13
CA GLY A 264 -60.24 -18.63 23.01
C GLY A 264 -60.53 -19.96 23.68
N SER A 265 -59.73 -20.35 24.67
CA SER A 265 -60.10 -21.37 25.63
C SER A 265 -61.12 -20.74 26.57
N GLY A 266 -62.34 -21.28 26.52
CA GLY A 266 -63.50 -20.79 27.23
C GLY A 266 -63.23 -20.37 28.68
N ARG A 267 -63.73 -19.19 28.99
CA ARG A 267 -64.00 -18.68 30.34
C ARG A 267 -64.55 -19.78 31.24
N SER A 268 -63.77 -20.25 32.20
CA SER A 268 -64.27 -20.85 33.43
C SER A 268 -63.81 -19.97 34.58
N GLU A 269 -64.64 -18.99 34.91
CA GLU A 269 -64.57 -18.33 36.21
C GLU A 269 -64.88 -19.39 37.27
N ARG A 270 -63.87 -19.73 38.08
CA ARG A 270 -64.09 -20.26 39.42
C ARG A 270 -63.35 -19.39 40.42
N ALA A 271 -64.09 -18.44 40.97
CA ALA A 271 -63.78 -17.88 42.27
C ALA A 271 -63.91 -19.01 43.31
N VAL A 272 -62.83 -19.35 44.00
CA VAL A 272 -62.93 -20.08 45.27
C VAL A 272 -62.01 -19.38 46.25
N GLY A 273 -62.66 -18.81 47.26
CA GLY A 273 -62.05 -18.06 48.33
C GLY A 273 -61.04 -18.90 49.10
N TRP A 274 -59.94 -18.23 49.42
CA TRP A 274 -59.09 -18.49 50.57
C TRP A 274 -59.98 -18.64 51.81
N TRP A 275 -59.61 -19.50 52.77
CA TRP A 275 -60.32 -19.91 53.99
C TRP A 275 -60.92 -21.32 53.92
N GLY A 276 -60.13 -22.31 54.29
CA GLY A 276 -60.67 -23.61 54.67
C GLY A 276 -59.64 -24.73 54.82
N TRP A 277 -59.22 -24.94 56.07
CA TRP A 277 -58.82 -26.23 56.64
C TRP A 277 -57.35 -26.63 56.62
N ARG A 278 -56.70 -26.23 57.72
CA ARG A 278 -55.69 -27.02 58.40
C ARG A 278 -56.33 -28.26 59.06
N MET A 279 -55.50 -29.29 59.17
CA MET A 279 -55.41 -30.33 60.22
C MET A 279 -55.85 -31.76 59.88
N LEU A 280 -54.95 -32.66 60.31
CA LEU A 280 -55.06 -34.12 60.54
C LEU A 280 -54.98 -35.00 59.29
N GLY A 281 -53.93 -35.79 59.03
CA GLY A 281 -52.84 -36.29 59.88
C GLY A 281 -53.11 -37.72 60.37
N VAL A 282 -52.73 -38.73 59.60
CA VAL A 282 -52.51 -40.17 59.94
C VAL A 282 -51.75 -40.75 58.72
N GLY A 283 -50.72 -41.58 58.74
CA GLY A 283 -49.92 -42.26 59.74
C GLY A 283 -48.88 -43.09 58.96
N ILE A 284 -47.64 -43.13 59.45
CA ILE A 284 -46.53 -43.97 59.01
C ILE A 284 -46.89 -45.47 59.18
N VAL A 285 -46.33 -46.37 58.34
CA VAL A 285 -46.17 -47.88 58.45
C VAL A 285 -46.41 -48.50 57.05
N VAL A 286 -45.58 -49.30 56.34
CA VAL A 286 -44.33 -50.08 56.54
C VAL A 286 -43.59 -50.18 55.20
N ALA A 287 -42.28 -50.41 55.29
CA ALA A 287 -41.39 -50.87 54.24
C ALA A 287 -41.70 -52.26 53.64
N THR A 288 -41.08 -52.51 52.48
CA THR A 288 -40.53 -53.81 52.00
C THR A 288 -41.48 -54.92 51.48
N ILE A 289 -41.37 -55.22 50.16
CA ILE A 289 -40.84 -56.46 49.54
C ILE A 289 -41.61 -57.02 48.30
N PHE A 290 -40.81 -57.37 47.27
CA PHE A 290 -41.00 -58.21 46.06
C PHE A 290 -41.97 -57.80 44.93
N LEU A 291 -41.41 -57.24 43.84
CA LEU A 291 -41.04 -57.99 42.62
C LEU A 291 -40.03 -57.17 41.78
#